data_AF-A0A090R5N3-F1
#
_entry.id   AF-A0A090R5N3-F1
#
_cell.length_a   1.000
_cell.length_b   1.000
_cell.length_c   1.000
_cell.angle_alpha   90.00
_cell.angle_beta   90.00
_cell.angle_gamma   90.00
#
_symmetry.space_group_name_H-M   'P 1'
#
loop_
_entity.id
_entity.type
_entity.pdbx_description
1 polymer ?
#
loop_
_entity_poly.entity_id
_entity_poly.type
_entity_poly.pdbx_seq_one_letter_code
_entity_poly.pdbx_strand_id
1 'polypeptide(L)'
;MPLKVIFEEVAEHTSTADKATGYHGKILRLGRKYGLHSINMFKRGQEVSKTIIDNCQFACVMMQKADDSAHYLQRKTGIPASEIIPLKKLEYILQDGKG
;
A
#
# COMPACT_ATOMS: atom_id res chain seq x y z
N MET A 1 6.28 5.81 22.47
CA MET A 1 5.28 5.96 21.37
C MET A 1 6.03 5.86 20.05
N PRO A 2 5.57 5.07 19.07
CA PRO A 2 6.23 4.95 17.78
C PRO A 2 6.11 6.25 16.96
N LEU A 3 7.16 6.62 16.22
CA LEU A 3 7.15 7.72 15.26
C LEU A 3 6.35 7.30 14.01
N LYS A 4 5.37 8.13 13.65
CA LYS A 4 4.61 7.99 12.41
C LYS A 4 5.38 8.68 11.29
N VAL A 5 5.68 7.95 10.23
CA VAL A 5 6.38 8.49 9.06
C VAL A 5 5.46 8.33 7.87
N ILE A 6 5.06 9.45 7.27
CA ILE A 6 4.12 9.47 6.14
C ILE A 6 4.94 9.71 4.88
N PHE A 7 4.76 8.82 3.90
CA PHE A 7 5.35 8.93 2.58
C PHE A 7 4.22 9.14 1.56
N GLU A 8 4.08 10.39 1.11
CA GLU A 8 3.18 10.75 0.01
C GLU A 8 3.84 10.47 -1.34
N GLU A 9 3.02 10.24 -2.36
CA GLU A 9 3.42 10.05 -3.75
C GLU A 9 4.63 9.11 -3.93
N VAL A 10 4.62 7.96 -3.24
CA VAL A 10 5.76 7.02 -3.20
C VAL A 10 6.18 6.51 -4.59
N ALA A 11 5.28 6.56 -5.56
CA ALA A 11 5.56 6.26 -6.97
C ALA A 11 6.64 7.18 -7.56
N GLU A 12 6.69 8.46 -7.19
CA GLU A 12 7.70 9.41 -7.70
C GLU A 12 9.11 9.16 -7.12
N HIS A 13 9.18 8.46 -6.00
CA HIS A 13 10.42 8.16 -5.29
C HIS A 13 10.86 6.70 -5.44
N THR A 14 10.18 5.95 -6.30
CA THR A 14 10.45 4.54 -6.57
C THR A 14 11.04 4.38 -7.96
N SER A 15 12.26 3.85 -8.05
CA SER A 15 12.90 3.60 -9.35
C SER A 15 12.43 2.30 -10.01
N THR A 16 11.79 1.39 -9.25
CA THR A 16 11.38 0.05 -9.71
C THR A 16 10.16 -0.47 -8.93
N ALA A 17 9.21 -1.11 -9.61
CA ALA A 17 8.08 -1.81 -8.97
C ALA A 17 8.49 -3.08 -8.17
N ASP A 18 9.77 -3.46 -8.24
CA ASP A 18 10.34 -4.61 -7.55
C ASP A 18 10.57 -4.32 -6.06
N LYS A 19 11.77 -4.60 -5.53
CA LYS A 19 12.05 -4.53 -4.10
C LYS A 19 12.47 -3.12 -3.71
N ALA A 20 11.86 -2.58 -2.65
CA ALA A 20 12.28 -1.29 -2.12
C ALA A 20 13.70 -1.38 -1.57
N THR A 21 14.58 -0.49 -2.03
CA THR A 21 15.98 -0.39 -1.61
C THR A 21 16.24 0.93 -0.86
N GLY A 22 17.49 1.23 -0.51
CA GLY A 22 17.85 2.46 0.19
C GLY A 22 17.22 2.61 1.58
N TYR A 23 16.96 3.84 2.00
CA TYR A 23 16.40 4.15 3.31
C TYR A 23 14.95 3.70 3.43
N HIS A 24 14.11 3.93 2.42
CA HIS A 24 12.71 3.51 2.42
C HIS A 24 12.59 1.99 2.58
N GLY A 25 13.36 1.21 1.81
CA GLY A 25 13.39 -0.24 1.96
C GLY A 25 13.90 -0.75 3.31
N LYS A 26 14.77 0.01 4.00
CA LYS A 26 15.18 -0.30 5.39
C LYS A 26 14.04 -0.03 6.37
N ILE A 27 13.32 1.08 6.21
CA ILE A 27 12.17 1.43 7.05
C ILE A 27 11.06 0.37 6.92
N LEU A 28 10.72 -0.05 5.70
CA LEU A 28 9.66 -1.07 5.48
C LEU A 28 9.98 -2.43 6.11
N ARG A 29 11.26 -2.81 6.21
CA ARG A 29 11.69 -4.13 6.72
C ARG A 29 12.04 -4.12 8.20
N LEU A 30 12.63 -3.03 8.69
CA LEU A 30 13.20 -2.96 10.03
C LEU A 30 12.53 -1.91 10.92
N GLY A 31 11.73 -1.00 10.35
CA GLY A 31 11.19 0.17 11.04
C GLY A 31 10.44 -0.18 12.33
N ARG A 32 9.65 -1.26 12.32
CA ARG A 32 8.93 -1.74 13.51
C ARG A 32 9.85 -2.00 14.72
N LYS A 33 11.06 -2.54 14.49
CA LYS A 33 12.07 -2.79 15.54
C LYS A 33 12.59 -1.49 16.17
N TYR A 34 12.56 -0.39 15.42
CA TYR A 34 13.05 0.92 15.84
C TYR A 34 11.90 1.90 16.17
N GLY A 35 10.66 1.41 16.31
CA GLY A 35 9.52 2.25 16.62
C GLY A 35 9.08 3.17 15.47
N LEU A 36 9.42 2.85 14.22
CA LEU A 36 8.94 3.56 13.03
C LEU A 36 7.71 2.86 12.46
N HIS A 37 6.61 3.60 12.35
CA HIS A 37 5.37 3.17 11.71
C HIS A 37 5.19 3.95 10.40
N SER A 38 5.53 3.30 9.28
CA SER A 38 5.41 3.89 7.94
C SER A 38 3.98 3.84 7.42
N ILE A 39 3.49 4.96 6.91
CA ILE A 39 2.23 5.07 6.15
C ILE A 39 2.64 5.46 4.73
N ASN A 40 2.32 4.62 3.74
CA ASN A 40 2.74 4.80 2.36
C ASN A 40 1.51 5.06 1.50
N MET A 41 1.48 6.21 0.83
CA MET A 41 0.35 6.67 0.04
C MET A 41 0.73 6.74 -1.44
N PHE A 42 -0.11 6.19 -2.30
CA PHE A 42 0.13 6.11 -3.74
C PHE A 42 -1.20 5.94 -4.50
N LYS A 43 -1.21 6.36 -5.77
CA LYS A 43 -2.41 6.34 -6.62
C LYS A 43 -2.66 4.97 -7.26
N ARG A 44 -1.58 4.27 -7.64
CA ARG A 44 -1.63 2.95 -8.30
C ARG A 44 -0.62 2.01 -7.68
N GLY A 45 -1.08 0.86 -7.21
CA GLY A 45 -0.21 -0.12 -6.55
C GLY A 45 0.81 -0.79 -7.48
N GLN A 46 0.62 -0.68 -8.80
CA GLN A 46 1.55 -1.14 -9.83
C GLN A 46 2.77 -0.23 -9.99
N GLU A 47 2.65 1.04 -9.59
CA GLU A 47 3.70 2.06 -9.75
C GLU A 47 4.64 2.13 -8.54
N VAL A 48 4.42 1.27 -7.53
CA VAL A 48 5.22 1.24 -6.31
C VAL A 48 5.82 -0.14 -6.06
N SER A 49 6.87 -0.18 -5.24
CA SER A 49 7.48 -1.44 -4.82
C SER A 49 6.47 -2.39 -4.19
N LYS A 50 6.46 -3.64 -4.67
CA LYS A 50 5.67 -4.72 -4.03
C LYS A 50 5.98 -4.91 -2.54
N THR A 51 7.16 -4.51 -2.08
CA THR A 51 7.57 -4.60 -0.66
C THR A 51 6.65 -3.79 0.25
N ILE A 52 6.12 -2.66 -0.23
CA ILE A 52 5.17 -1.84 0.54
C ILE A 52 3.93 -2.66 0.86
N ILE A 53 3.36 -3.26 -0.18
CA ILE A 53 2.10 -3.99 -0.13
C ILE A 53 2.29 -5.34 0.58
N ASP A 54 3.36 -6.07 0.26
CA ASP A 54 3.62 -7.42 0.77
C ASP A 54 3.92 -7.42 2.29
N ASN A 55 4.55 -6.36 2.81
CA ASN A 55 4.84 -6.19 4.24
C ASN A 55 3.77 -5.37 4.99
N CYS A 56 2.73 -4.90 4.29
CA CYS A 56 1.69 -4.10 4.90
C CYS A 56 0.76 -5.00 5.72
N GLN A 57 0.60 -4.70 7.00
CA GLN A 57 -0.43 -5.34 7.81
C GLN A 57 -1.79 -4.70 7.56
N PHE A 58 -1.82 -3.37 7.46
CA PHE A 58 -3.07 -2.62 7.31
C PHE A 58 -3.11 -1.95 5.95
N ALA A 59 -4.19 -2.12 5.19
CA ALA A 59 -4.42 -1.37 3.97
C ALA A 59 -5.71 -0.57 4.06
N CYS A 60 -5.70 0.64 3.53
CA CYS A 60 -6.90 1.42 3.26
C CYS A 60 -7.04 1.51 1.75
N VAL A 61 -7.98 0.75 1.18
CA VAL A 61 -8.25 0.74 -0.26
C VAL A 61 -9.44 1.64 -0.54
N MET A 62 -9.20 2.73 -1.26
CA MET A 62 -10.24 3.67 -1.68
C MET A 62 -10.72 3.37 -3.10
N MET A 63 -11.78 4.06 -3.53
CA MET A 63 -12.32 4.03 -4.90
C MET A 63 -11.21 4.03 -5.97
N GLN A 64 -11.32 3.10 -6.92
CA GLN A 64 -10.42 2.99 -8.07
C GLN A 64 -11.07 3.57 -9.33
N LYS A 65 -10.28 4.23 -10.17
CA LYS A 65 -10.77 4.76 -11.46
C LYS A 65 -10.95 3.67 -12.53
N ALA A 66 -10.15 2.60 -12.46
CA ALA A 66 -10.12 1.56 -13.47
C ALA A 66 -10.20 0.17 -12.82
N ASP A 67 -11.00 -0.72 -13.42
CA ASP A 67 -11.26 -2.08 -12.92
C ASP A 67 -9.97 -2.91 -12.79
N ASP A 68 -9.01 -2.73 -13.71
CA ASP A 68 -7.70 -3.37 -13.63
C ASP A 68 -6.95 -3.07 -12.32
N SER A 69 -7.16 -1.88 -11.75
CA SER A 69 -6.56 -1.50 -10.46
C SER A 69 -7.23 -2.24 -9.31
N ALA A 70 -8.55 -2.43 -9.36
CA ALA A 70 -9.28 -3.24 -8.40
C ALA A 70 -8.84 -4.72 -8.45
N HIS A 71 -8.70 -5.29 -9.64
CA HIS A 71 -8.20 -6.66 -9.80
C HIS A 71 -6.74 -6.82 -9.37
N TYR A 72 -5.90 -5.81 -9.60
CA TYR A 72 -4.54 -5.80 -9.06
C TYR A 72 -4.53 -5.81 -7.54
N LEU A 73 -5.33 -4.94 -6.92
CA LEU A 73 -5.47 -4.87 -5.46
C LEU A 73 -6.00 -6.19 -4.90
N GLN A 74 -7.00 -6.82 -5.52
CA GLN A 74 -7.47 -8.14 -5.11
C GLN A 74 -6.34 -9.17 -5.02
N ARG A 75 -5.46 -9.25 -6.03
CA ARG A 75 -4.32 -10.19 -6.01
C ARG A 75 -3.30 -9.88 -4.91
N LYS A 76 -3.32 -8.68 -4.37
CA LYS A 76 -2.32 -8.16 -3.43
C LYS A 76 -2.80 -8.09 -1.99
N THR A 77 -4.06 -7.74 -1.79
CA THR A 77 -4.70 -7.54 -0.49
C THR A 77 -5.68 -8.66 -0.14
N GLY A 78 -6.15 -9.43 -1.13
CA GLY A 78 -7.21 -10.42 -0.94
C GLY A 78 -8.62 -9.84 -0.96
N ILE A 79 -8.78 -8.52 -0.98
CA ILE A 79 -10.08 -7.85 -1.03
C ILE A 79 -10.71 -8.11 -2.40
N PRO A 80 -11.92 -8.70 -2.51
CA PRO A 80 -12.56 -8.96 -3.79
C PRO A 80 -12.72 -7.69 -4.63
N ALA A 81 -12.37 -7.75 -5.90
CA ALA A 81 -12.54 -6.63 -6.83
C ALA A 81 -14.01 -6.20 -6.93
N SER A 82 -14.94 -7.15 -6.77
CA SER A 82 -16.39 -6.88 -6.68
C SER A 82 -16.79 -6.00 -5.49
N GLU A 83 -15.95 -5.88 -4.46
CA GLU A 83 -16.14 -4.96 -3.34
C GLU A 83 -15.44 -3.62 -3.57
N ILE A 84 -14.31 -3.61 -4.30
CA ILE A 84 -13.53 -2.39 -4.58
C ILE A 84 -14.17 -1.55 -5.70
N ILE A 85 -14.63 -2.17 -6.78
CA ILE A 85 -15.22 -1.50 -7.96
C ILE A 85 -16.42 -0.60 -7.60
N PRO A 86 -17.38 -1.02 -6.74
CA PRO A 86 -18.54 -0.18 -6.42
C PRO A 86 -18.25 0.96 -5.43
N LEU A 87 -17.04 1.06 -4.86
CA LEU A 87 -16.70 2.12 -3.92
C LEU A 87 -16.92 3.50 -4.54
N LYS A 88 -17.66 4.35 -3.83
CA LYS A 88 -17.90 5.74 -4.21
C LYS A 88 -16.80 6.65 -3.69
N LYS A 89 -16.85 7.92 -4.11
CA LYS A 89 -15.93 8.95 -3.64
C LYS A 89 -15.91 8.98 -2.11
N LEU A 90 -14.71 8.91 -1.53
CA LEU A 90 -14.42 8.86 -0.08
C LEU A 90 -14.80 7.56 0.64
N GLU A 91 -15.39 6.58 -0.05
CA GLU A 91 -15.55 5.24 0.51
C GLU A 91 -14.23 4.48 0.45
N TYR A 92 -14.02 3.61 1.44
CA TYR A 92 -12.83 2.81 1.57
C TYR A 92 -13.12 1.49 2.29
N ILE A 93 -12.25 0.52 2.03
CA ILE A 93 -12.20 -0.76 2.75
C ILE A 93 -10.93 -0.77 3.60
N LEU A 94 -11.09 -1.05 4.89
CA LEU A 94 -9.97 -1.32 5.78
C LEU A 94 -9.68 -2.81 5.79
N GLN A 95 -8.44 -3.15 5.50
CA GLN A 95 -7.90 -4.49 5.65
C GLN A 95 -7.00 -4.53 6.88
N ASP A 96 -7.14 -5.57 7.70
CA ASP A 96 -6.19 -5.94 8.76
C ASP A 96 -5.71 -7.37 8.54
N GLY A 97 -4.43 -7.51 8.21
CA GLY A 97 -3.80 -8.79 7.88
C GLY A 97 -4.14 -9.27 6.46
N LYS A 98 -3.36 -10.22 5.94
CA LYS A 98 -3.72 -10.92 4.69
C LYS A 98 -4.86 -11.89 5.02
N GLY A 99 -6.02 -11.70 4.37
CA GLY A 99 -7.08 -12.71 4.33
C GLY A 99 -6.60 -13.99 3.66
#